data_AF-A0A2V9KT40-F1
#
_entry.id   AF-A0A2V9KT40-F1
#
_cell.length_a   1.000
_cell.length_b   1.000
_cell.length_c   1.000
_cell.angle_alpha   90.00
_cell.angle_beta   90.00
_cell.angle_gamma   90.00
#
_symmetry.space_group_name_H-M   'P 1'
#
loop_
_entity.id
_entity.type
_entity.pdbx_description
1 polymer ?
#
loop_
_entity_poly.entity_id
_entity_poly.type
_entity_poly.pdbx_seq_one_letter_code
_entity_poly.pdbx_strand_id
1 'polypeptide(L)' 'MTAKRIKPVREGLIVALTDREVCIPWERCSPRLAAATEEQRLVAELSPGGYGIHWPLLDEDLSIGGLLANEGERNS' A
#
# COMPACT_ATOMS: atom_id res chain seq x y z
N MET A 1 5.96 -4.64 12.06
CA MET A 1 6.46 -4.92 10.70
C MET A 1 6.76 -3.59 10.02
N THR A 2 7.87 -3.44 9.30
CA THR A 2 8.22 -2.20 8.58
C THR A 2 8.49 -2.51 7.11
N ALA A 3 8.08 -1.59 6.23
CA ALA A 3 8.42 -1.64 4.83
C ALA A 3 9.79 -0.97 4.58
N LYS A 4 10.59 -1.59 3.72
CA LYS A 4 11.86 -1.06 3.23
C LYS A 4 11.71 -0.28 1.93
N ARG A 5 10.70 -0.65 1.13
CA ARG A 5 10.39 -0.04 -0.15
C ARG A 5 8.94 -0.31 -0.50
N ILE A 6 8.37 0.58 -1.30
CA ILE A 6 7.07 0.41 -1.94
C ILE A 6 7.25 0.53 -3.45
N LYS A 7 6.41 -0.17 -4.21
CA LYS A 7 6.34 -0.04 -5.66
C LYS A 7 4.87 -0.17 -6.10
N PRO A 8 4.24 0.95 -6.49
CA PRO A 8 2.96 0.90 -7.18
C PRO A 8 3.09 0.13 -8.51
N VAL A 9 2.16 -0.77 -8.78
CA VAL A 9 2.01 -1.49 -10.05
C VAL A 9 0.55 -1.39 -10.51
N ARG A 10 0.27 -1.85 -11.73
CA ARG A 10 -1.06 -1.70 -12.34
C ARG A 10 -2.16 -2.32 -11.48
N GLU A 11 -1.91 -3.53 -10.99
CA GLU A 11 -2.85 -4.35 -10.23
C GLU A 11 -2.86 -4.08 -8.71
N GLY A 12 -1.87 -3.36 -8.17
CA GLY A 12 -1.79 -3.14 -6.73
C GLY A 12 -0.51 -2.45 -6.27
N LEU A 13 -0.23 -2.58 -4.99
CA LEU A 13 0.95 -2.05 -4.33
C LEU A 13 1.85 -3.18 -3.88
N ILE A 14 3.08 -3.20 -4.39
CA ILE A 14 4.12 -4.07 -3.87
C ILE A 14 4.75 -3.41 -2.65
N VAL A 15 4.71 -4.11 -1.51
CA VAL A 15 5.37 -3.69 -0.26
C VAL A 15 6.51 -4.66 0.01
N ALA A 16 7.74 -4.16 -0.02
CA ALA A 16 8.93 -4.92 0.32
C ALA A 16 9.17 -4.82 1.84
N LEU A 17 8.97 -5.93 2.54
CA LEU A 17 9.29 -6.09 3.95
C LEU A 17 10.73 -6.62 4.09
N THR A 18 11.19 -6.82 5.32
CA THR A 18 12.56 -7.30 5.60
C THR A 18 12.81 -8.72 5.06
N ASP A 19 11.80 -9.58 5.09
CA ASP A 19 11.89 -11.01 4.83
C ASP A 19 11.19 -11.45 3.53
N ARG A 20 10.25 -10.64 3.03
CA ARG A 20 9.41 -10.95 1.87
C ARG A 20 8.91 -9.69 1.17
N GLU A 21 8.41 -9.85 -0.05
CA GLU A 21 7.56 -8.86 -0.70
C GLU A 21 6.13 -9.37 -0.75
N VAL A 22 5.16 -8.46 -0.63
CA VAL A 22 3.74 -8.76 -0.81
C VAL A 22 3.14 -7.82 -1.84
N CYS A 23 2.22 -8.32 -2.65
CA CYS A 23 1.45 -7.49 -3.60
C CYS A 23 0.02 -7.38 -3.08
N ILE A 24 -0.41 -6.17 -2.77
CA ILE A 24 -1.74 -5.89 -2.22
C ILE A 24 -2.56 -5.19 -3.30
N PRO A 25 -3.64 -5.80 -3.81
CA PRO A 25 -4.54 -5.17 -4.78
C PRO A 25 -5.08 -3.82 -4.27
N TRP A 26 -5.26 -2.86 -5.18
CA TRP A 26 -5.69 -1.50 -4.82
C TRP A 26 -7.03 -1.48 -4.07
N GLU A 27 -7.94 -2.39 -4.41
CA GLU A 27 -9.24 -2.56 -3.78
C GLU A 27 -9.14 -3.03 -2.31
N ARG A 28 -8.01 -3.65 -1.95
CA ARG A 28 -7.71 -4.11 -0.59
C ARG A 28 -6.90 -3.08 0.21
N CYS A 29 -6.29 -2.10 -0.47
CA CYS A 29 -5.59 -1.01 0.19
C CYS A 29 -6.60 -0.03 0.83
N SER A 30 -7.47 0.57 0.02
CA SER A 30 -8.60 1.38 0.49
C SER A 30 -9.60 1.65 -0.64
N PRO A 31 -10.86 2.02 -0.33
CA PRO A 31 -11.84 2.41 -1.35
C PRO A 31 -11.39 3.59 -2.22
N ARG A 32 -10.59 4.52 -1.65
CA ARG A 32 -10.05 5.67 -2.39
C ARG A 32 -9.02 5.22 -3.43
N LEU A 33 -8.10 4.32 -3.04
CA LEU A 33 -7.12 3.77 -3.98
C LEU A 33 -7.77 2.88 -5.03
N ALA A 34 -8.83 2.14 -4.68
CA ALA A 34 -9.63 1.37 -5.62
C ALA A 34 -10.20 2.24 -6.75
N ALA A 35 -10.64 3.46 -6.44
CA ALA A 35 -11.22 4.41 -7.39
C ALA A 35 -10.19 5.38 -8.03
N ALA A 36 -8.94 5.39 -7.55
CA ALA A 36 -7.91 6.32 -7.98
C ALA A 36 -7.39 6.03 -9.40
N THR A 37 -6.93 7.08 -10.09
CA THR A 37 -6.21 6.93 -11.36
C THR A 37 -4.82 6.35 -11.16
N GLU A 38 -4.18 5.95 -12.26
CA GLU A 38 -2.80 5.45 -12.22
C GLU A 38 -1.86 6.52 -11.67
N GLU A 39 -1.97 7.76 -12.14
CA GLU A 39 -1.13 8.88 -11.69
C GLU A 39 -1.26 9.12 -10.18
N GLN A 40 -2.49 9.06 -9.66
CA GLN A 40 -2.75 9.22 -8.23
C GLN A 40 -2.11 8.10 -7.40
N ARG A 41 -2.11 6.85 -7.89
CA ARG A 41 -1.50 5.70 -7.21
C ARG A 41 0.03 5.70 -7.28
N LEU A 42 0.60 6.20 -8.38
CA LEU A 42 2.04 6.23 -8.62
C LEU A 42 2.75 7.24 -7.71
N VAL A 43 2.08 8.30 -7.30
CA VAL A 43 2.62 9.29 -6.36
C VAL A 43 2.35 8.83 -4.93
N ALA A 44 3.18 7.88 -4.47
CA ALA A 44 3.13 7.30 -3.13
C ALA A 44 4.45 7.56 -2.40
N GLU A 45 4.36 7.94 -1.12
CA GLU A 45 5.50 8.26 -0.28
C GLU A 45 5.57 7.32 0.92
N LEU A 46 6.63 6.53 1.01
CA LEU A 46 6.87 5.70 2.19
C LEU A 46 7.40 6.58 3.33
N SER A 47 6.80 6.49 4.51
CA SER A 47 7.29 7.23 5.66
C SER A 47 8.73 6.83 6.02
N PRO A 48 9.58 7.73 6.54
CA PRO A 48 10.98 7.43 6.85
C PRO A 48 11.15 6.24 7.82
N GLY A 49 10.19 6.01 8.71
CA GLY A 49 10.17 4.87 9.64
C GLY A 49 9.67 3.56 9.03
N GLY A 50 9.13 3.57 7.81
CA GLY A 50 8.61 2.40 7.12
C GLY A 50 7.29 1.88 7.70
N TYR A 51 6.53 2.71 8.43
CA TYR A 51 5.29 2.30 9.12
C TYR A 51 4.01 2.70 8.39
N GLY A 52 4.10 3.61 7.42
CA GLY A 52 2.95 4.11 6.69
C GLY A 52 3.33 4.64 5.32
N ILE A 53 2.31 4.83 4.49
CA ILE A 53 2.41 5.31 3.12
C ILE A 53 1.41 6.45 2.96
N HIS A 54 1.88 7.56 2.42
CA HIS A 54 1.08 8.74 2.12
C HIS A 54 0.90 8.86 0.60
N TRP A 55 -0.33 9.10 0.14
CA TRP A 55 -0.65 9.46 -1.24
C TRP A 55 -1.10 10.93 -1.29
N PRO A 56 -0.19 11.88 -1.57
CA PRO A 56 -0.49 13.31 -1.48
C PRO A 56 -1.57 13.77 -2.47
N LEU A 57 -1.68 13.11 -3.63
CA LEU A 57 -2.70 13.45 -4.63
C LEU A 57 -4.12 13.01 -4.23
N LEU A 58 -4.24 12.15 -3.22
CA LEU A 58 -5.51 11.62 -2.71
C LEU A 58 -5.84 12.12 -1.30
N ASP A 59 -4.90 12.80 -0.63
CA ASP A 59 -4.98 13.11 0.80
C ASP A 59 -5.32 11.85 1.62
N GLU A 60 -4.57 10.77 1.35
CA GLU A 60 -4.79 9.44 1.92
C GLU A 60 -3.52 8.93 2.60
N ASP A 61 -3.69 8.42 3.82
CA ASP A 61 -2.63 7.82 4.62
C ASP A 61 -3.03 6.41 5.06
N LEU A 62 -2.18 5.43 4.76
CA LEU A 62 -2.38 4.04 5.17
C LEU A 62 -1.18 3.52 5.97
N SER A 63 -1.45 2.75 7.01
CA SER A 63 -0.40 2.07 7.78
C SER A 63 0.01 0.75 7.11
N ILE A 64 1.30 0.41 7.16
CA ILE A 64 1.80 -0.89 6.69
C ILE A 64 1.13 -2.04 7.47
N GLY A 65 0.90 -1.87 8.78
CA GLY A 65 0.22 -2.87 9.60
C GLY A 65 -1.21 -3.15 9.12
N GLY A 66 -1.99 -2.09 8.84
CA GLY A 66 -3.36 -2.22 8.33
C GLY A 66 -3.41 -2.86 6.95
N LEU A 67 -2.50 -2.47 6.05
CA LEU A 67 -2.38 -3.07 4.72
C LEU A 67 -2.11 -4.58 4.78
N LEU A 68 -1.21 -5.02 5.67
CA LEU A 68 -0.89 -6.44 5.84
C LEU A 68 -1.98 -7.24 6.54
N ALA A 69 -2.72 -6.63 7.47
CA ALA A 69 -3.87 -7.29 8.10
C ALA A 69 -4.98 -7.56 7.07
N ASN A 70 -5.29 -6.56 6.24
CA ASN A 70 -6.28 -6.68 5.18
C ASN A 70 -5.88 -7.67 4.08
N GLU A 71 -4.58 -7.98 3.92
CA GLU A 71 -4.07 -9.03 3.02
C GLU A 71 -4.45 -10.44 3.51
N GLY A 72 -4.51 -10.68 4.83
CA GLY A 72 -4.83 -12.00 5.39
C GLY A 72 -6.33 -12.30 5.54
N GLU A 73 -7.20 -11.29 5.61
CA GLU A 73 -8.58 -11.42 6.11
C GLU A 73 -9.63 -12.03 5.14
N ARG A 74 -9.27 -12.69 4.03
CA ARG A 74 -10.25 -13.28 3.10
C ARG A 74 -9.85 -14.62 2.47
N ASN A 75 -9.07 -15.44 3.17
CA ASN A 75 -8.81 -16.85 2.81
C ASN A 75 -9.39 -17.84 3.86
N SER A 76 -10.44 -17.43 4.58
CA SER A 76 -11.14 -18.24 5.60
C SER A 76 -12.59 -18.47 5.23
#